data_AF-A0A528U9A6-F1
#
_entry.id   AF-A0A528U9A6-F1
#
_cell.length_a   1.000
_cell.length_b   1.000
_cell.length_c   1.000
_cell.angle_alpha   90.00
_cell.angle_beta   90.00
_cell.angle_gamma   90.00
#
_symmetry.space_group_name_H-M   'P 1'
#
loop_
_entity.id
_entity.type
_entity.pdbx_description
1 polymer ?
#
loop_
_entity_poly.entity_id
_entity_poly.type
_entity_poly.pdbx_seq_one_letter_code
_entity_poly.pdbx_strand_id
1 'polypeptide(L)'
;MKQVLAKEAQEIAAGLKQGTLGKADASSALDAAASYSRRLDTVWGSIRGELETPVNSKWANILATGRSLITSSVLGAAAISSISDTGTSAIARRFAGISARGTALDIVKAFVPAERRLAVQSGLILDAAAHTFHAQARYVGTLAGPQWASFIADRVLTVSGLTPWTQGAKHAFGLAFQTELGNHVGVALKDMEPVLQRTLRRWGFTDAQWDKMRQAPLHEGQMLRPAEIASQVDEKLAEKYLEMVQTETGYAVPDSSHRSKTILVDQNRPGTLIGEIIRSGAQFKSFGVSMVFMHGMRLHNMIAGGEIAAGVAYTGSLLIMTTLLGAAAKQMKSVTSGKEMQDPRDAAFWGAAILQGGGLGIYGDFLFSNINRYGGGFKSTLSGPLVERANDFWNLTAGNVIQLASGEKTNFGRELVKFARGNIPGGNIWYLRLAFERTVLDQLQYLADPEANAAFKRQQQFWKREYGQEFWWKPGDLTPG
;
A
#
# COMPACT_ATOMS: atom_id res chain seq x y z
N MET A 1 4.20 18.69 24.06
CA MET A 1 2.94 18.13 23.50
C MET A 1 2.22 17.20 24.48
N LYS A 2 2.81 16.10 24.97
CA LYS A 2 2.13 15.19 25.93
C LYS A 2 1.67 15.86 27.23
N GLN A 3 2.53 16.68 27.83
CA GLN A 3 2.20 17.45 29.03
C GLN A 3 1.05 18.43 28.79
N VAL A 4 0.93 18.97 27.56
CA VAL A 4 -0.17 19.87 27.17
C VAL A 4 -1.47 19.08 27.07
N LEU A 5 -1.46 17.90 26.41
CA LEU A 5 -2.63 17.01 26.32
C LEU A 5 -3.11 16.54 27.69
N ALA A 6 -2.18 16.15 28.57
CA ALA A 6 -2.52 15.71 29.92
C ALA A 6 -3.14 16.84 30.75
N LYS A 7 -2.55 18.05 30.68
CA LYS A 7 -3.07 19.24 31.37
C LYS A 7 -4.46 19.61 30.86
N GLU A 8 -4.65 19.64 29.55
CA GLU A 8 -5.94 19.96 28.94
C GLU A 8 -7.03 18.95 29.30
N ALA A 9 -6.70 17.66 29.34
CA ALA A 9 -7.63 16.62 29.79
C ALA A 9 -7.98 16.73 31.28
N GLN A 10 -7.02 17.10 32.12
CA GLN A 10 -7.27 17.38 33.54
C GLN A 10 -8.19 18.58 33.72
N GLU A 11 -7.98 19.66 32.96
CA GLU A 11 -8.85 20.84 32.98
C GLU A 11 -10.28 20.52 32.52
N ILE A 12 -10.45 19.69 31.49
CA ILE A 12 -11.76 19.24 31.01
C ILE A 12 -12.45 18.31 32.01
N ALA A 13 -11.71 17.33 32.55
CA ALA A 13 -12.23 16.39 33.56
C ALA A 13 -12.60 17.09 34.87
N ALA A 14 -11.87 18.14 35.24
CA ALA A 14 -12.15 18.96 36.41
C ALA A 14 -13.27 20.01 36.19
N GLY A 15 -13.83 20.11 34.97
CA GLY A 15 -14.85 21.11 34.63
C GLY A 15 -14.32 22.55 34.57
N LEU A 16 -12.99 22.74 34.64
CA LEU A 16 -12.32 24.05 34.58
C LEU A 16 -12.28 24.61 33.15
N LYS A 17 -12.46 23.75 32.15
CA LYS A 17 -12.50 24.11 30.74
C LYS A 17 -13.68 23.43 30.06
N GLN A 18 -14.59 24.23 29.47
CA GLN A 18 -15.65 23.68 28.62
C GLN A 18 -15.06 23.31 27.25
N GLY A 19 -15.16 22.04 26.89
CA GLY A 19 -14.67 21.51 25.61
C GLY A 19 -14.57 20.00 25.64
N THR A 20 -14.23 19.42 24.49
CA THR A 20 -13.97 17.99 24.35
C THR A 20 -12.52 17.78 23.91
N LEU A 21 -11.86 16.74 24.42
CA LEU A 21 -10.57 16.30 23.87
C LEU A 21 -10.85 15.41 22.65
N GLY A 22 -11.17 16.03 21.52
CA GLY A 22 -11.76 15.35 20.36
C GLY A 22 -13.27 15.17 20.55
N LYS A 23 -13.77 13.94 20.71
CA LYS A 23 -15.17 13.63 21.05
C LYS A 23 -15.38 13.23 22.52
N ALA A 24 -14.32 13.20 23.32
CA ALA A 24 -14.36 12.77 24.70
C ALA A 24 -14.86 13.89 25.63
N ASP A 25 -15.80 13.55 26.50
CA ASP A 25 -16.36 14.42 27.53
C ASP A 25 -15.53 14.40 28.82
N ALA A 26 -15.99 15.10 29.87
CA ALA A 26 -15.28 15.17 31.15
C ALA A 26 -14.98 13.79 31.77
N SER A 27 -15.86 12.79 31.56
CA SER A 27 -15.68 11.44 32.11
C SER A 27 -14.62 10.61 31.38
N SER A 28 -14.36 10.94 30.11
CA SER A 28 -13.49 10.16 29.21
C SER A 28 -12.26 10.93 28.72
N ALA A 29 -12.11 12.20 29.12
CA ALA A 29 -11.01 13.07 28.69
C ALA A 29 -9.62 12.53 29.09
N LEU A 30 -9.49 11.97 30.30
CA LEU A 30 -8.24 11.38 30.78
C LEU A 30 -7.85 10.13 29.97
N ASP A 31 -8.80 9.25 29.67
CA ASP A 31 -8.59 8.07 28.84
C ASP A 31 -8.22 8.45 27.40
N ALA A 32 -8.87 9.48 26.86
CA ALA A 32 -8.53 10.03 25.55
C ALA A 32 -7.09 10.57 25.52
N ALA A 33 -6.67 11.34 26.54
CA ALA A 33 -5.29 11.83 26.64
C ALA A 33 -4.25 10.71 26.80
N ALA A 34 -4.57 9.66 27.54
CA ALA A 34 -3.73 8.48 27.66
C ALA A 34 -3.59 7.76 26.31
N SER A 35 -4.69 7.61 25.57
CA SER A 35 -4.71 7.03 24.22
C SER A 35 -3.89 7.85 23.22
N TYR A 36 -4.05 9.18 23.20
CA TYR A 36 -3.25 10.05 22.35
C TYR A 36 -1.76 10.03 22.72
N SER A 37 -1.44 10.00 24.02
CA SER A 37 -0.06 9.90 24.51
C SER A 37 0.59 8.58 24.09
N ARG A 38 -0.12 7.44 24.25
CA ARG A 38 0.34 6.14 23.76
C ARG A 38 0.59 6.18 22.26
N ARG A 39 -0.31 6.77 21.48
CA ARG A 39 -0.15 6.87 20.02
C ARG A 39 1.06 7.72 19.62
N LEU A 40 1.31 8.83 20.34
CA LEU A 40 2.52 9.63 20.16
C LEU A 40 3.78 8.82 20.47
N ASP A 41 3.78 8.02 21.54
CA ASP A 41 4.88 7.12 21.87
C ASP A 41 5.12 6.06 20.81
N THR A 42 4.05 5.44 20.30
CA THR A 42 4.17 4.42 19.27
C THR A 42 4.74 5.01 17.97
N VAL A 43 4.23 6.17 17.51
CA VAL A 43 4.75 6.84 16.31
C VAL A 43 6.19 7.29 16.52
N TRP A 44 6.51 7.87 17.68
CA TRP A 44 7.86 8.27 18.02
C TRP A 44 8.81 7.07 18.03
N GLY A 45 8.45 5.99 18.73
CA GLY A 45 9.21 4.73 18.75
C GLY A 45 9.45 4.13 17.36
N SER A 46 8.48 4.27 16.45
CA SER A 46 8.62 3.87 15.05
C SER A 46 9.68 4.70 14.32
N ILE A 47 9.68 6.03 14.50
CA ILE A 47 10.59 6.97 13.83
C ILE A 47 12.04 6.75 14.29
N ARG A 48 12.26 6.57 15.60
CA ARG A 48 13.61 6.31 16.16
C ARG A 48 14.07 4.85 16.03
N GLY A 49 13.28 3.99 15.37
CA GLY A 49 13.65 2.61 15.10
C GLY A 49 13.54 1.65 16.29
N GLU A 50 13.05 2.11 17.45
CA GLU A 50 12.86 1.27 18.64
C GLU A 50 11.87 0.12 18.41
N LEU A 51 10.86 0.35 17.56
CA LEU A 51 9.90 -0.67 17.14
C LEU A 51 10.44 -1.66 16.09
N GLU A 52 11.66 -1.45 15.61
CA GLU A 52 12.38 -2.36 14.70
C GLU A 52 13.48 -3.14 15.42
N THR A 53 13.78 -2.80 16.68
CA THR A 53 14.75 -3.53 17.49
C THR A 53 14.15 -4.86 17.96
N PRO A 54 14.73 -6.01 17.59
CA PRO A 54 14.20 -7.32 17.97
C PRO A 54 14.38 -7.59 19.47
N VAL A 55 13.34 -8.12 20.10
CA VAL A 55 13.40 -8.66 21.47
C VAL A 55 14.23 -9.94 21.50
N ASN A 56 14.14 -10.75 20.44
CA ASN A 56 14.97 -11.94 20.22
C ASN A 56 15.47 -11.96 18.78
N SER A 57 16.78 -11.76 18.59
CA SER A 57 17.40 -11.67 17.27
C SER A 57 17.28 -12.98 16.46
N LYS A 58 17.36 -14.15 17.09
CA LYS A 58 17.30 -15.45 16.39
C LYS A 58 15.90 -15.71 15.82
N TRP A 59 14.86 -15.54 16.63
CA TRP A 59 13.48 -15.71 16.17
C TRP A 59 13.06 -14.62 15.19
N ALA A 60 13.47 -13.38 15.41
CA ALA A 60 13.25 -12.28 14.47
C ALA A 60 13.87 -12.60 13.10
N ASN A 61 15.09 -13.15 13.06
CA ASN A 61 15.77 -13.50 11.81
C ASN A 61 15.08 -14.64 11.05
N ILE A 62 14.66 -15.70 11.74
CA ILE A 62 13.95 -16.84 11.12
C ILE A 62 12.61 -16.36 10.53
N LEU A 63 11.85 -15.59 11.30
CA LEU A 63 10.53 -15.11 10.90
C LEU A 63 10.61 -14.04 9.82
N ALA A 64 11.62 -13.16 9.85
CA ALA A 64 11.93 -12.24 8.77
C ALA A 64 12.28 -12.96 7.46
N THR A 65 13.07 -14.04 7.54
CA THR A 65 13.41 -14.88 6.37
C THR A 65 12.16 -15.51 5.77
N GLY A 66 11.30 -16.11 6.61
CA GLY A 66 10.01 -16.64 6.17
C GLY A 66 9.17 -15.57 5.49
N ARG A 67 9.06 -14.37 6.09
CA ARG A 67 8.30 -13.26 5.52
C ARG A 67 8.86 -12.79 4.17
N SER A 68 10.17 -12.68 4.02
CA SER A 68 10.83 -12.30 2.76
C SER A 68 10.56 -13.34 1.67
N LEU A 69 10.65 -14.63 1.99
CA LEU A 69 10.32 -15.70 1.06
C LEU A 69 8.85 -15.65 0.63
N ILE A 70 7.93 -15.40 1.57
CA ILE A 70 6.51 -15.23 1.28
C ILE A 70 6.27 -14.04 0.37
N THR A 71 6.86 -12.90 0.71
CA THR A 71 6.80 -11.67 -0.09
C THR A 71 7.24 -11.96 -1.52
N SER A 72 8.38 -12.64 -1.69
CA SER A 72 8.96 -12.97 -3.00
C SER A 72 8.14 -13.97 -3.84
N SER A 73 7.26 -14.74 -3.22
CA SER A 73 6.42 -15.73 -3.92
C SER A 73 4.95 -15.30 -4.05
N VAL A 74 4.51 -14.27 -3.30
CA VAL A 74 3.13 -13.70 -3.39
C VAL A 74 3.08 -12.38 -4.16
N LEU A 75 4.13 -11.55 -4.12
CA LEU A 75 4.07 -10.19 -4.69
C LEU A 75 4.56 -10.05 -6.13
N GLY A 76 5.10 -11.08 -6.78
CA GLY A 76 5.48 -11.00 -8.20
C GLY A 76 4.33 -10.61 -9.14
N ALA A 77 3.09 -10.95 -8.79
CA ALA A 77 1.89 -10.53 -9.53
C ALA A 77 1.32 -9.17 -9.09
N ALA A 78 1.80 -8.59 -7.98
CA ALA A 78 1.25 -7.36 -7.41
C ALA A 78 1.51 -6.13 -8.30
N ALA A 79 2.56 -6.16 -9.14
CA ALA A 79 2.85 -5.12 -10.14
C ALA A 79 1.66 -4.82 -11.08
N ILE A 80 0.85 -5.82 -11.40
CA ILE A 80 -0.37 -5.60 -12.21
C ILE A 80 -1.40 -4.81 -11.43
N SER A 81 -1.54 -5.08 -10.14
CA SER A 81 -2.51 -4.38 -9.30
C SER A 81 -2.08 -2.93 -9.07
N SER A 82 -0.77 -2.64 -9.03
CA SER A 82 -0.25 -1.26 -8.90
C SER A 82 -0.38 -0.43 -10.18
N ILE A 83 -0.66 -1.02 -11.36
CA ILE A 83 -1.05 -0.23 -12.55
C ILE A 83 -2.23 0.66 -12.21
N SER A 84 -3.12 0.17 -11.34
CA SER A 84 -4.27 0.90 -10.88
C SER A 84 -3.93 2.18 -10.10
N ASP A 85 -2.73 2.29 -9.52
CA ASP A 85 -2.26 3.49 -8.83
C ASP A 85 -2.15 4.72 -9.76
N THR A 86 -2.12 4.53 -11.10
CA THR A 86 -2.24 5.64 -12.07
C THR A 86 -3.53 6.44 -11.89
N GLY A 87 -4.65 5.77 -11.57
CA GLY A 87 -5.93 6.44 -11.37
C GLY A 87 -5.98 7.19 -10.04
N THR A 88 -5.38 6.63 -8.98
CA THR A 88 -5.21 7.33 -7.70
C THR A 88 -4.34 8.58 -7.87
N SER A 89 -3.25 8.48 -8.63
CA SER A 89 -2.39 9.61 -8.97
C SER A 89 -3.13 10.69 -9.78
N ALA A 90 -3.92 10.30 -10.78
CA ALA A 90 -4.72 11.25 -11.57
C ALA A 90 -5.77 11.99 -10.70
N ILE A 91 -6.40 11.30 -9.74
CA ILE A 91 -7.29 11.94 -8.77
C ILE A 91 -6.49 12.90 -7.90
N ALA A 92 -5.42 12.43 -7.26
CA ALA A 92 -4.59 13.26 -6.40
C ALA A 92 -4.12 14.53 -7.12
N ARG A 93 -3.74 14.44 -8.40
CA ARG A 93 -3.38 15.59 -9.24
C ARG A 93 -4.54 16.56 -9.39
N ARG A 94 -5.73 16.10 -9.80
CA ARG A 94 -6.92 16.95 -9.89
C ARG A 94 -7.25 17.64 -8.57
N PHE A 95 -7.08 16.95 -7.43
CA PHE A 95 -7.34 17.51 -6.10
C PHE A 95 -6.26 18.46 -5.60
N ALA A 96 -5.02 18.27 -6.04
CA ALA A 96 -3.92 19.19 -5.77
C ALA A 96 -3.93 20.42 -6.69
N GLY A 97 -4.78 20.43 -7.73
CA GLY A 97 -4.83 21.50 -8.73
C GLY A 97 -3.77 21.35 -9.83
N ILE A 98 -3.27 20.13 -10.07
CA ILE A 98 -2.26 19.79 -11.07
C ILE A 98 -2.92 19.09 -12.24
N SER A 99 -2.38 19.30 -13.44
CA SER A 99 -2.85 18.59 -14.63
C SER A 99 -2.81 17.07 -14.48
N ALA A 100 -3.97 16.43 -14.62
CA ALA A 100 -4.07 14.97 -14.71
C ALA A 100 -3.80 14.43 -16.12
N ARG A 101 -3.65 15.32 -17.13
CA ARG A 101 -3.33 14.90 -18.50
C ARG A 101 -1.90 14.37 -18.53
N GLY A 102 -1.69 13.24 -19.20
CA GLY A 102 -0.36 12.65 -19.33
C GLY A 102 0.13 11.89 -18.10
N THR A 103 -0.67 11.68 -17.05
CA THR A 103 -0.26 10.94 -15.84
C THR A 103 0.41 9.60 -16.13
N ALA A 104 -0.17 8.79 -17.02
CA ALA A 104 0.43 7.52 -17.42
C ALA A 104 1.79 7.71 -18.14
N LEU A 105 1.90 8.74 -19.00
CA LEU A 105 3.12 9.04 -19.72
C LEU A 105 4.24 9.55 -18.80
N ASP A 106 3.91 10.39 -17.81
CA ASP A 106 4.89 10.89 -16.83
C ASP A 106 5.46 9.74 -16.00
N ILE A 107 4.61 8.80 -15.57
CA ILE A 107 5.02 7.60 -14.84
C ILE A 107 5.98 6.76 -15.70
N VAL A 108 5.68 6.60 -16.99
CA VAL A 108 6.56 5.88 -17.94
C VAL A 108 7.87 6.64 -18.14
N LYS A 109 7.84 7.96 -18.30
CA LYS A 109 9.05 8.79 -18.42
C LYS A 109 9.92 8.71 -17.17
N ALA A 110 9.35 8.54 -15.98
CA ALA A 110 10.11 8.36 -14.75
C ALA A 110 10.94 7.06 -14.70
N PHE A 111 10.81 6.16 -15.68
CA PHE A 111 11.75 5.05 -15.88
C PHE A 111 13.06 5.47 -16.54
N VAL A 112 13.08 6.62 -17.23
CA VAL A 112 14.28 7.16 -17.88
C VAL A 112 15.31 7.59 -16.83
N PRO A 113 16.59 7.20 -16.96
CA PRO A 113 17.62 7.56 -15.98
C PRO A 113 17.79 9.07 -15.76
N ALA A 114 17.60 9.88 -16.81
CA ALA A 114 17.66 11.34 -16.72
C ALA A 114 16.54 11.90 -15.81
N GLU A 115 15.30 11.47 -16.01
CA GLU A 115 14.15 11.86 -15.19
C GLU A 115 14.32 11.44 -13.73
N ARG A 116 14.89 10.25 -13.49
CA ARG A 116 15.22 9.82 -12.12
C ARG A 116 16.25 10.73 -11.46
N ARG A 117 17.30 11.13 -12.18
CA ARG A 117 18.31 12.07 -11.68
C ARG A 117 17.72 13.45 -11.41
N LEU A 118 16.82 13.91 -12.27
CA LEU A 118 16.09 15.17 -12.08
C LEU A 118 15.25 15.12 -10.80
N ALA A 119 14.39 14.11 -10.64
CA ALA A 119 13.59 13.92 -9.43
C ALA A 119 14.46 13.87 -8.16
N VAL A 120 15.62 13.25 -8.27
CA VAL A 120 16.63 13.19 -7.22
C VAL A 120 17.15 14.57 -6.84
N GLN A 121 17.59 15.35 -7.82
CA GLN A 121 18.04 16.73 -7.61
C GLN A 121 16.91 17.66 -7.12
N SER A 122 15.67 17.32 -7.44
CA SER A 122 14.46 18.03 -6.99
C SER A 122 14.01 17.68 -5.57
N GLY A 123 14.77 16.85 -4.83
CA GLY A 123 14.50 16.51 -3.43
C GLY A 123 13.48 15.38 -3.20
N LEU A 124 13.10 14.65 -4.25
CA LEU A 124 11.98 13.67 -4.22
C LEU A 124 12.41 12.24 -3.82
N ILE A 125 13.58 12.05 -3.20
CA ILE A 125 14.24 10.71 -3.01
C ILE A 125 13.96 10.06 -1.66
N LEU A 126 13.25 10.73 -0.75
CA LEU A 126 13.39 10.44 0.67
C LEU A 126 13.19 8.95 1.03
N ASP A 127 12.32 8.19 0.35
CA ASP A 127 12.10 6.78 0.69
C ASP A 127 13.20 5.83 0.19
N ALA A 128 13.64 5.93 -1.07
CA ALA A 128 14.62 5.00 -1.63
C ALA A 128 16.00 5.19 -1.01
N ALA A 129 16.41 6.45 -0.81
CA ALA A 129 17.64 6.82 -0.13
C ALA A 129 17.58 6.50 1.36
N ALA A 130 16.49 6.82 2.08
CA ALA A 130 16.36 6.40 3.49
C ALA A 130 16.38 4.88 3.64
N HIS A 131 15.78 4.12 2.72
CA HIS A 131 15.88 2.67 2.71
C HIS A 131 17.32 2.17 2.49
N THR A 132 18.10 2.81 1.61
CA THR A 132 19.52 2.47 1.38
C THR A 132 20.40 2.90 2.54
N PHE A 133 20.17 4.06 3.15
CA PHE A 133 20.88 4.54 4.33
C PHE A 133 20.54 3.70 5.58
N HIS A 134 19.28 3.31 5.77
CA HIS A 134 18.89 2.35 6.81
C HIS A 134 19.43 0.94 6.54
N ALA A 135 19.63 0.56 5.28
CA ALA A 135 20.30 -0.69 4.92
C ALA A 135 21.82 -0.61 5.16
N GLN A 136 22.47 0.50 4.82
CA GLN A 136 23.90 0.79 5.07
C GLN A 136 24.21 0.94 6.56
N ALA A 137 23.36 1.60 7.34
CA ALA A 137 23.47 1.64 8.80
C ALA A 137 23.37 0.22 9.43
N ARG A 138 22.67 -0.70 8.77
CA ARG A 138 22.63 -2.14 9.10
C ARG A 138 23.86 -2.93 8.62
N TYR A 139 24.65 -2.41 7.68
CA TYR A 139 25.93 -3.01 7.27
C TYR A 139 27.08 -2.65 8.24
N VAL A 140 26.96 -1.51 8.95
CA VAL A 140 27.97 -1.04 9.92
C VAL A 140 27.74 -1.62 11.33
N GLY A 141 26.54 -2.16 11.62
CA GLY A 141 26.19 -2.78 12.90
C GLY A 141 26.01 -4.31 12.80
N THR A 142 26.71 -5.05 13.67
CA THR A 142 26.68 -6.52 13.76
C THR A 142 25.33 -7.09 14.22
N LEU A 143 24.35 -7.22 13.34
CA LEU A 143 23.17 -8.08 13.53
C LEU A 143 22.77 -8.73 12.20
N ALA A 144 23.42 -9.84 11.90
CA ALA A 144 23.20 -10.67 10.72
C ALA A 144 21.81 -11.35 10.77
N GLY A 145 20.90 -10.92 9.90
CA GLY A 145 19.83 -11.76 9.36
C GLY A 145 20.21 -12.25 7.95
N PRO A 146 19.54 -13.27 7.37
CA PRO A 146 19.95 -13.83 6.09
C PRO A 146 19.64 -12.88 4.93
N GLN A 147 20.62 -12.03 4.60
CA GLN A 147 20.56 -10.99 3.57
C GLN A 147 20.08 -11.52 2.20
N TRP A 148 20.32 -12.80 1.92
CA TRP A 148 19.91 -13.47 0.69
C TRP A 148 18.39 -13.49 0.49
N ALA A 149 17.58 -13.71 1.52
CA ALA A 149 16.13 -13.82 1.37
C ALA A 149 15.51 -12.44 1.09
N SER A 150 16.01 -11.41 1.76
CA SER A 150 15.65 -10.02 1.48
C SER A 150 16.13 -9.56 0.10
N PHE A 151 17.32 -10.01 -0.34
CA PHE A 151 17.81 -9.76 -1.69
C PHE A 151 16.92 -10.40 -2.76
N ILE A 152 16.51 -11.66 -2.57
CA ILE A 152 15.58 -12.33 -3.50
C ILE A 152 14.25 -11.58 -3.55
N ALA A 153 13.69 -11.20 -2.40
CA ALA A 153 12.46 -10.41 -2.36
C ALA A 153 12.62 -9.09 -3.12
N ASP A 154 13.70 -8.33 -2.88
CA ASP A 154 13.99 -7.09 -3.61
C ASP A 154 14.12 -7.31 -5.12
N ARG A 155 14.84 -8.36 -5.55
CA ARG A 155 15.00 -8.71 -6.96
C ARG A 155 13.69 -9.11 -7.61
N VAL A 156 12.85 -9.91 -6.95
CA VAL A 156 11.52 -10.25 -7.48
C VAL A 156 10.65 -9.01 -7.63
N LEU A 157 10.62 -8.11 -6.65
CA LEU A 157 9.83 -6.86 -6.71
C LEU A 157 10.36 -5.89 -7.78
N THR A 158 11.67 -5.91 -8.02
CA THR A 158 12.31 -5.12 -9.08
C THR A 158 12.00 -5.69 -10.46
N VAL A 159 12.20 -7.00 -10.65
CA VAL A 159 12.00 -7.72 -11.93
C VAL A 159 10.52 -7.82 -12.30
N SER A 160 9.61 -7.85 -11.32
CA SER A 160 8.17 -7.75 -11.58
C SER A 160 7.75 -6.37 -12.09
N GLY A 161 8.62 -5.35 -11.92
CA GLY A 161 8.36 -3.96 -12.27
C GLY A 161 7.69 -3.15 -11.17
N LEU A 162 7.35 -3.73 -10.01
CA LEU A 162 6.62 -3.05 -8.95
C LEU A 162 7.44 -1.91 -8.33
N THR A 163 8.65 -2.18 -7.86
CA THR A 163 9.52 -1.15 -7.26
C THR A 163 9.77 0.04 -8.21
N PRO A 164 10.23 -0.17 -9.46
CA PRO A 164 10.48 0.96 -10.36
C PRO A 164 9.21 1.70 -10.77
N TRP A 165 8.05 1.02 -10.83
CA TRP A 165 6.76 1.65 -11.08
C TRP A 165 6.34 2.58 -9.94
N THR A 166 6.35 2.09 -8.70
CA THR A 166 5.98 2.88 -7.52
C THR A 166 6.90 4.10 -7.35
N GLN A 167 8.21 3.92 -7.50
CA GLN A 167 9.18 5.02 -7.42
C GLN A 167 9.00 6.02 -8.57
N GLY A 168 8.82 5.51 -9.79
CA GLY A 168 8.56 6.34 -10.96
C GLY A 168 7.30 7.18 -10.79
N ALA A 169 6.24 6.60 -10.23
CA ALA A 169 4.99 7.32 -9.99
C ALA A 169 5.11 8.42 -8.93
N LYS A 170 5.90 8.19 -7.86
CA LYS A 170 6.20 9.22 -6.86
C LYS A 170 6.98 10.38 -7.46
N HIS A 171 8.05 10.08 -8.19
CA HIS A 171 8.85 11.09 -8.89
C HIS A 171 8.02 11.89 -9.90
N ALA A 172 7.22 11.19 -10.72
CA ALA A 172 6.36 11.82 -11.73
C ALA A 172 5.33 12.76 -11.10
N PHE A 173 4.75 12.41 -9.94
CA PHE A 173 3.83 13.30 -9.24
C PHE A 173 4.55 14.53 -8.68
N GLY A 174 5.67 14.34 -7.97
CA GLY A 174 6.42 15.43 -7.36
C GLY A 174 6.97 16.42 -8.41
N LEU A 175 7.52 15.92 -9.52
CA LEU A 175 7.99 16.76 -10.63
C LEU A 175 6.84 17.51 -11.30
N ALA A 176 5.69 16.86 -11.52
CA ALA A 176 4.50 17.53 -12.06
C ALA A 176 4.02 18.65 -11.13
N PHE A 177 4.06 18.46 -9.81
CA PHE A 177 3.72 19.50 -8.83
C PHE A 177 4.65 20.70 -8.93
N GLN A 178 5.97 20.46 -8.94
CA GLN A 178 6.99 21.50 -9.06
C GLN A 178 6.88 22.28 -10.38
N THR A 179 6.53 21.58 -11.46
CA THR A 179 6.29 22.18 -12.78
C THR A 179 5.01 23.01 -12.80
N GLU A 180 3.91 22.52 -12.22
CA GLU A 180 2.64 23.24 -12.16
C GLU A 180 2.78 24.57 -11.41
N LEU A 181 3.44 24.56 -10.24
CA LEU A 181 3.71 25.81 -9.53
C LEU A 181 4.69 26.72 -10.29
N GLY A 182 5.67 26.15 -10.98
CA GLY A 182 6.57 26.87 -11.87
C GLY A 182 5.83 27.62 -12.98
N ASN A 183 4.83 26.98 -13.60
CA ASN A 183 3.97 27.60 -14.61
C ASN A 183 3.10 28.73 -14.05
N HIS A 184 2.88 28.77 -12.73
CA HIS A 184 2.01 29.72 -12.05
C HIS A 184 2.75 30.82 -11.28
N VAL A 185 4.10 30.91 -11.37
CA VAL A 185 4.88 31.98 -10.68
C VAL A 185 4.51 33.40 -11.11
N GLY A 186 3.94 33.57 -12.31
CA GLY A 186 3.42 34.84 -12.80
C GLY A 186 2.07 35.26 -12.20
N VAL A 187 1.40 34.39 -11.45
CA VAL A 187 0.04 34.59 -10.94
C VAL A 187 0.08 34.75 -9.42
N ALA A 188 -0.64 35.75 -8.90
CA ALA A 188 -0.81 35.92 -7.46
C ALA A 188 -1.66 34.78 -6.88
N LEU A 189 -1.41 34.37 -5.64
CA LEU A 189 -2.11 33.25 -5.01
C LEU A 189 -3.64 33.45 -4.98
N LYS A 190 -4.09 34.70 -4.80
CA LYS A 190 -5.50 35.09 -4.84
C LYS A 190 -6.18 34.87 -6.21
N ASP A 191 -5.40 34.91 -7.29
CA ASP A 191 -5.86 34.87 -8.69
C ASP A 191 -5.58 33.50 -9.35
N MET A 192 -5.03 32.54 -8.58
CA MET A 192 -4.80 31.18 -9.05
C MET A 192 -6.09 30.41 -9.31
N GLU A 193 -5.97 29.31 -10.05
CA GLU A 193 -7.03 28.33 -10.21
C GLU A 193 -7.57 27.88 -8.83
N PRO A 194 -8.90 27.81 -8.63
CA PRO A 194 -9.49 27.62 -7.30
C PRO A 194 -9.06 26.35 -6.55
N VAL A 195 -8.72 25.26 -7.24
CA VAL A 195 -8.27 24.01 -6.60
C VAL A 195 -6.81 24.13 -6.15
N LEU A 196 -5.93 24.68 -6.99
CA LEU A 196 -4.52 24.91 -6.64
C LEU A 196 -4.40 25.91 -5.49
N GLN A 197 -5.17 27.00 -5.54
CA GLN A 197 -5.28 27.98 -4.47
C GLN A 197 -5.70 27.31 -3.15
N ARG A 198 -6.80 26.55 -3.15
CA ARG A 198 -7.27 25.85 -1.94
C ARG A 198 -6.24 24.87 -1.41
N THR A 199 -5.49 24.19 -2.29
CA THR A 199 -4.40 23.30 -1.88
C THR A 199 -3.31 24.07 -1.13
N LEU A 200 -2.81 25.17 -1.69
CA LEU A 200 -1.80 26.00 -1.02
C LEU A 200 -2.33 26.58 0.31
N ARG A 201 -3.58 27.05 0.35
CA ARG A 201 -4.21 27.56 1.58
C ARG A 201 -4.41 26.47 2.64
N ARG A 202 -4.78 25.25 2.25
CA ARG A 202 -4.91 24.09 3.15
C ARG A 202 -3.58 23.74 3.83
N TRP A 203 -2.48 23.95 3.13
CA TRP A 203 -1.12 23.83 3.66
C TRP A 203 -0.62 25.09 4.38
N GLY A 204 -1.51 26.08 4.56
CA GLY A 204 -1.26 27.30 5.30
C GLY A 204 -0.32 28.28 4.58
N PHE A 205 -0.16 28.20 3.26
CA PHE A 205 0.58 29.20 2.51
C PHE A 205 -0.19 30.52 2.48
N THR A 206 0.46 31.60 2.90
CA THR A 206 -0.07 32.97 2.78
C THR A 206 0.31 33.58 1.43
N ASP A 207 -0.36 34.66 1.04
CA ASP A 207 -0.01 35.39 -0.19
C ASP A 207 1.44 35.87 -0.14
N ALA A 208 1.86 36.42 1.00
CA ALA A 208 3.24 36.87 1.21
C ALA A 208 4.26 35.73 1.11
N GLN A 209 3.92 34.52 1.58
CA GLN A 209 4.78 33.35 1.43
C GLN A 209 4.90 32.92 -0.03
N TRP A 210 3.78 32.86 -0.75
CA TRP A 210 3.79 32.58 -2.19
C TRP A 210 4.56 33.62 -2.99
N ASP A 211 4.35 34.91 -2.70
CA ASP A 211 5.04 36.02 -3.34
C ASP A 211 6.55 36.00 -3.13
N LYS A 212 7.02 35.45 -2.00
CA LYS A 212 8.44 35.17 -1.78
C LYS A 212 8.90 33.96 -2.58
N MET A 213 8.20 32.83 -2.52
CA MET A 213 8.59 31.60 -3.22
C MET A 213 8.76 31.81 -4.72
N ARG A 214 7.82 32.54 -5.35
CA ARG A 214 7.83 32.77 -6.80
C ARG A 214 8.95 33.70 -7.29
N GLN A 215 9.78 34.24 -6.39
CA GLN A 215 11.01 34.96 -6.73
C GLN A 215 12.19 34.02 -6.97
N ALA A 216 12.12 32.75 -6.54
CA ALA A 216 13.15 31.77 -6.82
C ALA A 216 13.28 31.52 -8.33
N PRO A 217 14.49 31.32 -8.86
CA PRO A 217 14.66 30.99 -10.26
C PRO A 217 14.05 29.62 -10.57
N LEU A 218 13.48 29.51 -11.76
CA LEU A 218 12.94 28.24 -12.25
C LEU A 218 14.08 27.37 -12.79
N HIS A 219 14.13 26.12 -12.33
CA HIS A 219 15.02 25.13 -12.91
C HIS A 219 14.54 24.75 -14.32
N GLU A 220 15.47 24.79 -15.28
CA GLU A 220 15.18 24.60 -16.71
C GLU A 220 14.05 25.50 -17.25
N GLY A 221 13.81 26.64 -16.59
CA GLY A 221 12.76 27.59 -16.96
C GLY A 221 11.32 27.13 -16.69
N GLN A 222 11.11 25.97 -16.05
CA GLN A 222 9.77 25.40 -15.87
C GLN A 222 9.46 24.92 -14.45
N MET A 223 10.46 24.52 -13.67
CA MET A 223 10.23 23.89 -12.37
C MET A 223 10.61 24.81 -11.20
N LEU A 224 9.66 25.01 -10.28
CA LEU A 224 9.92 25.66 -9.01
C LEU A 224 10.36 24.59 -7.99
N ARG A 225 11.66 24.38 -7.79
CA ARG A 225 12.13 23.33 -6.88
C ARG A 225 12.44 23.86 -5.48
N PRO A 226 12.36 23.01 -4.45
CA PRO A 226 12.75 23.38 -3.09
C PRO A 226 14.21 23.84 -2.97
N ALA A 227 15.12 23.30 -3.80
CA ALA A 227 16.54 23.63 -3.75
C ALA A 227 16.81 25.11 -4.08
N GLU A 228 16.19 25.65 -5.12
CA GLU A 228 16.30 27.07 -5.48
C GLU A 228 15.66 27.98 -4.41
N ILE A 229 14.50 27.58 -3.88
CA ILE A 229 13.84 28.33 -2.80
C ILE A 229 14.74 28.35 -1.55
N ALA A 230 15.33 27.22 -1.16
CA ALA A 230 16.16 27.13 0.04
C ALA A 230 17.43 27.97 -0.08
N SER A 231 18.08 27.93 -1.24
CA SER A 231 19.36 28.61 -1.46
C SER A 231 19.23 30.12 -1.71
N GLN A 232 18.10 30.59 -2.26
CA GLN A 232 17.97 31.98 -2.73
C GLN A 232 16.84 32.77 -2.09
N VAL A 233 15.87 32.11 -1.44
CA VAL A 233 14.69 32.76 -0.87
C VAL A 233 14.60 32.55 0.64
N ASP A 234 14.27 31.34 1.07
CA ASP A 234 14.06 30.99 2.48
C ASP A 234 14.05 29.46 2.67
N GLU A 235 14.97 28.95 3.48
CA GLU A 235 15.13 27.53 3.79
C GLU A 235 13.88 26.92 4.45
N LYS A 236 13.27 27.60 5.42
CA LYS A 236 12.08 27.09 6.13
C LYS A 236 10.87 27.04 5.20
N LEU A 237 10.79 27.99 4.28
CA LEU A 237 9.73 28.01 3.28
C LEU A 237 9.90 26.88 2.26
N ALA A 238 11.15 26.56 1.89
CA ALA A 238 11.47 25.41 1.07
C ALA A 238 11.16 24.09 1.77
N GLU A 239 11.44 23.95 3.06
CA GLU A 239 11.08 22.77 3.86
C GLU A 239 9.57 22.55 3.89
N LYS A 240 8.80 23.60 4.22
CA LYS A 240 7.33 23.57 4.20
C LYS A 240 6.79 23.20 2.81
N TYR A 241 7.41 23.74 1.76
CA TYR A 241 7.05 23.43 0.38
C TYR A 241 7.32 21.96 0.04
N LEU A 242 8.50 21.45 0.39
CA LEU A 242 8.85 20.05 0.17
C LEU A 242 7.95 19.11 0.99
N GLU A 243 7.61 19.45 2.23
CA GLU A 243 6.67 18.70 3.07
C GLU A 243 5.30 18.56 2.38
N MET A 244 4.78 19.66 1.82
CA MET A 244 3.54 19.64 1.04
C MET A 244 3.67 18.71 -0.16
N VAL A 245 4.70 18.86 -1.00
CA VAL A 245 4.88 18.05 -2.20
C VAL A 245 5.00 16.56 -1.85
N GLN A 246 5.79 16.21 -0.83
CA GLN A 246 5.98 14.83 -0.39
C GLN A 246 4.69 14.23 0.16
N THR A 247 3.92 14.99 0.95
CA THR A 247 2.66 14.50 1.51
C THR A 247 1.58 14.36 0.44
N GLU A 248 1.48 15.32 -0.49
CA GLU A 248 0.60 15.24 -1.66
C GLU A 248 0.96 14.04 -2.56
N THR A 249 2.26 13.76 -2.70
CA THR A 249 2.77 12.55 -3.39
C THR A 249 2.35 11.27 -2.67
N GLY A 250 2.39 11.23 -1.34
CA GLY A 250 1.92 10.10 -0.55
C GLY A 250 0.43 9.80 -0.74
N TYR A 251 -0.42 10.81 -0.99
CA TYR A 251 -1.81 10.60 -1.35
C TYR A 251 -2.00 10.06 -2.78
N ALA A 252 -1.07 10.36 -3.69
CA ALA A 252 -1.10 9.92 -5.09
C ALA A 252 -0.60 8.49 -5.27
N VAL A 253 0.46 8.14 -4.55
CA VAL A 253 1.07 6.81 -4.53
C VAL A 253 1.15 6.34 -3.07
N PRO A 254 0.06 5.72 -2.58
CA PRO A 254 -0.06 5.30 -1.20
C PRO A 254 1.09 4.41 -0.76
N ASP A 255 1.79 4.81 0.29
CA ASP A 255 2.80 4.00 0.94
C ASP A 255 2.47 3.71 2.41
N SER A 256 3.21 2.77 2.99
CA SER A 256 3.10 2.48 4.41
C SER A 256 3.90 3.50 5.22
N SER A 257 3.31 4.68 5.48
CA SER A 257 3.85 5.65 6.44
C SER A 257 4.10 5.03 7.83
N HIS A 258 4.99 5.64 8.63
CA HIS A 258 5.18 5.25 10.03
C HIS A 258 3.86 5.28 10.82
N ARG A 259 2.99 6.26 10.54
CA ARG A 259 1.69 6.39 11.20
C ARG A 259 0.76 5.22 10.84
N SER A 260 0.65 4.85 9.56
CA SER A 260 -0.22 3.73 9.15
C SER A 260 0.32 2.37 9.63
N LYS A 261 1.65 2.19 9.64
CA LYS A 261 2.29 0.99 10.20
C LYS A 261 1.99 0.82 11.70
N THR A 262 2.06 1.89 12.47
CA THR A 262 1.80 1.85 13.93
C THR A 262 0.34 1.60 14.30
N ILE A 263 -0.63 1.88 13.42
CA ILE A 263 -2.04 1.53 13.67
C ILE A 263 -2.22 0.00 13.71
N LEU A 264 -1.49 -0.72 12.85
CA LEU A 264 -1.62 -2.17 12.71
C LEU A 264 -0.72 -2.95 13.67
N VAL A 265 0.45 -2.41 13.96
CA VAL A 265 1.49 -3.10 14.72
C VAL A 265 1.58 -2.57 16.16
N ASP A 266 1.03 -1.38 16.45
CA ASP A 266 1.19 -0.67 17.73
C ASP A 266 2.66 -0.72 18.24
N GLN A 267 2.89 -0.94 19.53
CA GLN A 267 4.22 -1.00 20.15
C GLN A 267 4.92 -2.35 19.98
N ASN A 268 4.39 -3.24 19.13
CA ASN A 268 4.86 -4.60 18.99
C ASN A 268 6.24 -4.68 18.30
N ARG A 269 7.23 -5.19 19.04
CA ARG A 269 8.62 -5.36 18.60
C ARG A 269 8.85 -6.74 17.96
N PRO A 270 9.79 -6.87 16.99
CA PRO A 270 10.13 -8.17 16.38
C PRO A 270 10.63 -9.20 17.40
N GLY A 271 10.47 -10.50 17.09
CA GLY A 271 11.07 -11.59 17.89
C GLY A 271 10.15 -12.31 18.88
N THR A 272 8.83 -12.06 18.86
CA THR A 272 7.83 -12.93 19.51
C THR A 272 6.93 -13.59 18.47
N LEU A 273 6.48 -14.83 18.70
CA LEU A 273 5.67 -15.57 17.72
C LEU A 273 4.36 -14.84 17.38
N ILE A 274 3.64 -14.36 18.40
CA ILE A 274 2.40 -13.59 18.22
C ILE A 274 2.69 -12.25 17.56
N GLY A 275 3.77 -11.57 17.96
CA GLY A 275 4.15 -10.29 17.39
C GLY A 275 4.49 -10.38 15.90
N GLU A 276 5.13 -11.46 15.48
CA GLU A 276 5.52 -11.70 14.09
C GLU A 276 4.33 -12.10 13.20
N ILE A 277 3.33 -12.81 13.75
CA ILE A 277 2.06 -13.10 13.08
C ILE A 277 1.29 -11.80 12.81
N ILE A 278 1.18 -10.92 13.81
CA ILE A 278 0.52 -9.62 13.67
C ILE A 278 1.25 -8.76 12.62
N ARG A 279 2.58 -8.67 12.67
CA ARG A 279 3.38 -7.89 11.71
C ARG A 279 3.26 -8.40 10.27
N SER A 280 3.16 -9.71 10.11
CA SER A 280 3.02 -10.31 8.79
C SER A 280 1.60 -10.19 8.22
N GLY A 281 0.57 -10.31 9.07
CA GLY A 281 -0.80 -9.96 8.70
C GLY A 281 -0.94 -8.46 8.37
N ALA A 282 -0.26 -7.61 9.14
CA ALA A 282 -0.18 -6.19 8.89
C ALA A 282 0.50 -5.86 7.56
N GLN A 283 1.53 -6.59 7.11
CA GLN A 283 2.18 -6.35 5.82
C GLN A 283 1.21 -6.43 4.63
N PHE A 284 0.26 -7.38 4.64
CA PHE A 284 -0.69 -7.55 3.55
C PHE A 284 -1.91 -6.63 3.68
N LYS A 285 -2.27 -6.21 4.89
CA LYS A 285 -3.39 -5.30 5.16
C LYS A 285 -2.99 -3.82 5.24
N SER A 286 -1.70 -3.51 5.39
CA SER A 286 -1.17 -2.15 5.58
C SER A 286 -1.48 -1.24 4.43
N PHE A 287 -1.49 -1.75 3.20
CA PHE A 287 -1.83 -0.96 2.03
C PHE A 287 -3.28 -0.47 2.09
N GLY A 288 -4.25 -1.37 2.31
CA GLY A 288 -5.67 -1.00 2.43
C GLY A 288 -5.93 -0.08 3.63
N VAL A 289 -5.27 -0.31 4.76
CA VAL A 289 -5.36 0.60 5.92
C VAL A 289 -4.71 1.95 5.64
N SER A 290 -3.59 1.99 4.91
CA SER A 290 -2.94 3.26 4.53
C SER A 290 -3.81 4.06 3.57
N MET A 291 -4.46 3.40 2.60
CA MET A 291 -5.47 4.01 1.74
C MET A 291 -6.59 4.65 2.56
N VAL A 292 -7.21 3.89 3.46
CA VAL A 292 -8.30 4.39 4.30
C VAL A 292 -7.85 5.54 5.17
N PHE A 293 -6.71 5.39 5.83
CA PHE A 293 -6.19 6.40 6.74
C PHE A 293 -5.83 7.69 6.00
N MET A 294 -5.14 7.60 4.88
CA MET A 294 -4.73 8.79 4.13
C MET A 294 -5.92 9.51 3.52
N HIS A 295 -6.76 8.81 2.75
CA HIS A 295 -7.92 9.43 2.11
C HIS A 295 -8.96 9.88 3.14
N GLY A 296 -9.12 9.16 4.25
CA GLY A 296 -9.96 9.53 5.38
C GLY A 296 -9.45 10.76 6.14
N MET A 297 -8.15 10.87 6.40
CA MET A 297 -7.54 12.06 7.01
C MET A 297 -7.69 13.29 6.10
N ARG A 298 -7.53 13.13 4.79
CA ARG A 298 -7.78 14.22 3.84
C ARG A 298 -9.25 14.67 3.88
N LEU A 299 -10.20 13.73 3.84
CA LEU A 299 -11.62 14.04 3.97
C LEU A 299 -11.92 14.77 5.29
N HIS A 300 -11.37 14.27 6.39
CA HIS A 300 -11.52 14.91 7.70
C HIS A 300 -11.00 16.34 7.71
N ASN A 301 -9.80 16.58 7.17
CA ASN A 301 -9.20 17.92 7.08
C ASN A 301 -10.02 18.86 6.19
N MET A 302 -10.59 18.36 5.08
CA MET A 302 -11.47 19.15 4.21
C MET A 302 -12.77 19.53 4.91
N ILE A 303 -13.41 18.60 5.62
CA ILE A 303 -14.62 18.88 6.40
C ILE A 303 -14.32 19.88 7.53
N ALA A 304 -13.22 19.67 8.26
CA ALA A 304 -12.79 20.58 9.31
C ALA A 304 -12.45 21.99 8.78
N GLY A 305 -11.96 22.09 7.55
CA GLY A 305 -11.71 23.36 6.85
C GLY A 305 -12.94 23.99 6.17
N GLY A 306 -14.15 23.42 6.34
CA GLY A 306 -15.38 23.93 5.75
C GLY A 306 -15.63 23.54 4.29
N GLU A 307 -14.76 22.72 3.69
CA GLU A 307 -14.82 22.29 2.28
C GLU A 307 -15.69 21.02 2.08
N ILE A 308 -16.89 20.98 2.67
CA ILE A 308 -17.73 19.77 2.70
C ILE A 308 -18.06 19.25 1.29
N ALA A 309 -18.51 20.12 0.39
CA ALA A 309 -18.88 19.73 -0.97
C ALA A 309 -17.70 19.14 -1.76
N ALA A 310 -16.51 19.73 -1.60
CA ALA A 310 -15.29 19.22 -2.22
C ALA A 310 -14.85 17.88 -1.62
N GLY A 311 -15.05 17.69 -0.31
CA GLY A 311 -14.79 16.42 0.38
C GLY A 311 -15.72 15.29 -0.09
N VAL A 312 -16.99 15.59 -0.32
CA VAL A 312 -17.96 14.62 -0.90
C VAL A 312 -17.58 14.27 -2.34
N ALA A 313 -17.27 15.27 -3.17
CA ALA A 313 -16.82 15.05 -4.55
C ALA A 313 -15.54 14.21 -4.60
N TYR A 314 -14.58 14.46 -3.70
CA TYR A 314 -13.37 13.65 -3.53
C TYR A 314 -13.70 12.19 -3.27
N THR A 315 -14.49 11.94 -2.24
CA THR A 315 -14.81 10.60 -1.76
C THR A 315 -15.58 9.80 -2.81
N GLY A 316 -16.53 10.44 -3.52
CA GLY A 316 -17.27 9.82 -4.62
C GLY A 316 -16.39 9.51 -5.83
N SER A 317 -15.53 10.45 -6.24
CA SER A 317 -14.59 10.23 -7.35
C SER A 317 -13.59 9.11 -7.05
N LEU A 318 -13.12 9.04 -5.80
CA LEU A 318 -12.25 7.97 -5.32
C LEU A 318 -12.96 6.61 -5.36
N LEU A 319 -14.24 6.53 -4.97
CA LEU A 319 -14.99 5.28 -4.99
C LEU A 319 -15.15 4.75 -6.42
N ILE A 320 -15.62 5.61 -7.33
CA ILE A 320 -15.83 5.23 -8.73
C ILE A 320 -14.51 4.76 -9.33
N MET A 321 -13.45 5.52 -9.16
CA MET A 321 -12.16 5.18 -9.76
C MET A 321 -11.56 3.93 -9.13
N THR A 322 -11.48 3.81 -7.80
CA THR A 322 -10.96 2.59 -7.14
C THR A 322 -11.76 1.35 -7.52
N THR A 323 -13.05 1.49 -7.81
CA THR A 323 -13.90 0.41 -8.32
C THR A 323 -13.53 0.05 -9.77
N LEU A 324 -13.44 1.02 -10.68
CA LEU A 324 -13.03 0.79 -12.08
C LEU A 324 -11.62 0.18 -12.17
N LEU A 325 -10.74 0.66 -11.31
CA LEU A 325 -9.38 0.18 -11.14
C LEU A 325 -9.32 -1.24 -10.56
N GLY A 326 -10.13 -1.52 -9.54
CA GLY A 326 -10.28 -2.86 -8.99
C GLY A 326 -10.82 -3.84 -10.03
N ALA A 327 -11.76 -3.40 -10.88
CA ALA A 327 -12.28 -4.14 -12.01
C ALA A 327 -11.18 -4.44 -13.05
N ALA A 328 -10.41 -3.42 -13.46
CA ALA A 328 -9.29 -3.58 -14.39
C ALA A 328 -8.23 -4.56 -13.84
N ALA A 329 -7.83 -4.40 -12.57
CA ALA A 329 -6.88 -5.29 -11.90
C ALA A 329 -7.42 -6.73 -11.84
N LYS A 330 -8.72 -6.93 -11.58
CA LYS A 330 -9.36 -8.26 -11.63
C LYS A 330 -9.28 -8.87 -13.02
N GLN A 331 -9.60 -8.11 -14.08
CA GLN A 331 -9.53 -8.62 -15.45
C GLN A 331 -8.11 -9.01 -15.84
N MET A 332 -7.12 -8.16 -15.52
CA MET A 332 -5.72 -8.48 -15.79
C MET A 332 -5.26 -9.73 -15.01
N LYS A 333 -5.68 -9.89 -13.75
CA LYS A 333 -5.40 -11.11 -12.98
C LYS A 333 -6.03 -12.36 -13.60
N SER A 334 -7.25 -12.26 -14.13
CA SER A 334 -7.90 -13.37 -14.84
C SER A 334 -7.10 -13.76 -16.08
N VAL A 335 -6.79 -12.79 -16.96
CA VAL A 335 -6.03 -13.02 -18.19
C VAL A 335 -4.66 -13.61 -17.90
N THR A 336 -3.89 -13.02 -16.98
CA THR A 336 -2.55 -13.52 -16.61
C THR A 336 -2.56 -14.85 -15.87
N SER A 337 -3.71 -15.32 -15.41
CA SER A 337 -3.90 -16.66 -14.85
C SER A 337 -4.43 -17.68 -15.86
N GLY A 338 -4.46 -17.33 -17.16
CA GLY A 338 -4.94 -18.21 -18.23
C GLY A 338 -6.46 -18.25 -18.37
N LYS A 339 -7.20 -17.38 -17.65
CA LYS A 339 -8.66 -17.30 -17.67
C LYS A 339 -9.13 -16.20 -18.61
N GLU A 340 -10.31 -16.37 -19.17
CA GLU A 340 -10.99 -15.30 -19.89
C GLU A 340 -11.40 -14.16 -18.94
N MET A 341 -11.86 -13.04 -19.50
CA MET A 341 -12.35 -11.90 -18.72
C MET A 341 -13.68 -12.23 -18.04
N GLN A 342 -13.92 -11.68 -16.85
CA GLN A 342 -15.22 -11.77 -16.17
C GLN A 342 -16.24 -10.91 -16.91
N ASP A 343 -17.50 -11.31 -16.94
CA ASP A 343 -18.55 -10.49 -17.53
C ASP A 343 -18.81 -9.24 -16.66
N PRO A 344 -18.58 -8.02 -17.17
CA PRO A 344 -18.84 -6.80 -16.42
C PRO A 344 -20.34 -6.53 -16.18
N ARG A 345 -21.25 -7.32 -16.77
CA ARG A 345 -22.69 -7.26 -16.51
C ARG A 345 -23.08 -7.95 -15.20
N ASP A 346 -22.20 -8.76 -14.63
CA ASP A 346 -22.44 -9.42 -13.34
C ASP A 346 -22.26 -8.44 -12.17
N ALA A 347 -23.28 -8.32 -11.31
CA ALA A 347 -23.22 -7.48 -10.12
C ALA A 347 -22.16 -7.98 -9.11
N ALA A 348 -21.92 -9.30 -9.04
CA ALA A 348 -20.90 -9.86 -8.18
C ALA A 348 -19.48 -9.46 -8.63
N PHE A 349 -19.27 -9.25 -9.93
CA PHE A 349 -18.02 -8.71 -10.46
C PHE A 349 -17.70 -7.33 -9.85
N TRP A 350 -18.66 -6.42 -9.86
CA TRP A 350 -18.51 -5.06 -9.32
C TRP A 350 -18.40 -5.03 -7.80
N GLY A 351 -19.15 -5.88 -7.09
CA GLY A 351 -18.97 -6.06 -5.64
C GLY A 351 -17.53 -6.46 -5.30
N ALA A 352 -16.99 -7.45 -6.02
CA ALA A 352 -15.60 -7.85 -5.86
C ALA A 352 -14.58 -6.82 -6.38
N ALA A 353 -14.93 -5.97 -7.33
CA ALA A 353 -14.09 -4.85 -7.78
C ALA A 353 -13.99 -3.77 -6.70
N ILE A 354 -15.09 -3.44 -6.01
CA ILE A 354 -15.11 -2.54 -4.85
C ILE A 354 -14.23 -3.11 -3.73
N LEU A 355 -14.33 -4.41 -3.46
CA LEU A 355 -13.44 -5.09 -2.49
C LEU A 355 -11.97 -4.97 -2.89
N GLN A 356 -11.66 -5.26 -4.15
CA GLN A 356 -10.29 -5.25 -4.68
C GLN A 356 -9.69 -3.83 -4.68
N GLY A 357 -10.49 -2.80 -4.91
CA GLY A 357 -10.10 -1.39 -4.86
C GLY A 357 -9.97 -0.81 -3.45
N GLY A 358 -10.26 -1.59 -2.40
CA GLY A 358 -10.17 -1.16 -1.00
C GLY A 358 -11.39 -0.39 -0.48
N GLY A 359 -12.53 -0.47 -1.16
CA GLY A 359 -13.69 0.38 -0.88
C GLY A 359 -14.38 0.14 0.47
N LEU A 360 -14.45 -1.10 0.97
CA LEU A 360 -15.22 -1.35 2.19
C LEU A 360 -14.66 -0.71 3.46
N GLY A 361 -13.36 -0.42 3.52
CA GLY A 361 -12.75 0.24 4.68
C GLY A 361 -13.04 1.74 4.75
N ILE A 362 -13.17 2.41 3.58
CA ILE A 362 -13.42 3.86 3.48
C ILE A 362 -14.92 4.14 3.53
N TYR A 363 -15.70 3.30 2.86
CA TYR A 363 -17.12 3.52 2.62
C TYR A 363 -18.03 2.65 3.48
N GLY A 364 -17.45 1.76 4.31
CA GLY A 364 -18.17 0.83 5.17
C GLY A 364 -19.28 1.49 6.00
N ASP A 365 -18.95 2.57 6.69
CA ASP A 365 -19.90 3.30 7.53
C ASP A 365 -20.89 4.18 6.73
N PHE A 366 -20.56 4.57 5.49
CA PHE A 366 -21.42 5.42 4.66
C PHE A 366 -22.41 4.61 3.81
N LEU A 367 -21.97 3.47 3.26
CA LEU A 367 -22.76 2.59 2.39
C LEU A 367 -23.52 1.51 3.16
N PHE A 368 -23.01 1.09 4.33
CA PHE A 368 -23.56 -0.04 5.09
C PHE A 368 -24.01 0.33 6.51
N SER A 369 -24.28 1.62 6.78
CA SER A 369 -24.83 2.11 8.06
C SER A 369 -26.10 1.35 8.50
N ASN A 370 -26.91 0.88 7.56
CA ASN A 370 -28.10 0.06 7.83
C ASN A 370 -27.81 -1.44 8.02
N ILE A 371 -26.63 -1.94 7.65
CA ILE A 371 -26.23 -3.36 7.82
C ILE A 371 -25.40 -3.55 9.09
N ASN A 372 -24.77 -2.48 9.60
CA ASN A 372 -23.93 -2.50 10.81
C ASN A 372 -24.70 -2.49 12.15
N ARG A 373 -26.02 -2.72 12.15
CA ARG A 373 -26.79 -2.90 13.40
C ARG A 373 -26.66 -4.29 14.02
N TYR A 374 -26.10 -5.26 13.29
CA TYR A 374 -25.76 -6.56 13.85
C TYR A 374 -24.27 -6.62 14.15
N GLY A 375 -23.96 -6.57 15.45
CA GLY A 375 -22.61 -6.67 16.00
C GLY A 375 -21.86 -7.89 15.47
N GLY A 376 -20.92 -7.62 14.58
CA GLY A 376 -19.94 -8.57 14.08
C GLY A 376 -18.67 -7.81 13.77
N GLY A 377 -17.87 -7.54 14.81
CA GLY A 377 -16.54 -6.98 14.63
C GLY A 377 -15.73 -7.80 13.62
N PHE A 378 -14.75 -7.16 12.98
CA PHE A 378 -13.77 -7.71 12.04
C PHE A 378 -12.92 -8.84 12.69
N LYS A 379 -13.57 -9.93 13.09
CA LYS A 379 -13.04 -11.08 13.81
C LYS A 379 -13.38 -12.35 13.03
N SER A 380 -12.70 -12.58 11.91
CA SER A 380 -12.54 -13.93 11.36
C SER A 380 -11.41 -14.10 10.35
N THR A 381 -10.84 -13.05 9.77
CA THR A 381 -9.78 -13.21 8.74
C THR A 381 -8.38 -12.99 9.31
N LEU A 382 -7.98 -13.83 10.27
CA LEU A 382 -6.57 -14.02 10.66
C LEU A 382 -5.89 -15.11 9.81
N SER A 383 -6.51 -15.57 8.72
CA SER A 383 -5.89 -16.43 7.70
C SER A 383 -5.04 -15.59 6.74
N GLY A 384 -3.85 -15.19 7.19
CA GLY A 384 -2.86 -14.57 6.30
C GLY A 384 -2.09 -15.62 5.48
N PRO A 385 -1.34 -15.22 4.44
CA PRO A 385 -0.50 -16.13 3.64
C PRO A 385 0.48 -17.00 4.46
N LEU A 386 0.86 -16.53 5.65
CA LEU A 386 1.64 -17.33 6.61
C LEU A 386 0.87 -18.52 7.19
N VAL A 387 -0.39 -18.32 7.56
CA VAL A 387 -1.24 -19.38 8.11
C VAL A 387 -1.55 -20.40 7.03
N GLU A 388 -1.82 -19.94 5.81
CA GLU A 388 -1.99 -20.80 4.65
C GLU A 388 -0.74 -21.68 4.40
N ARG A 389 0.46 -21.11 4.45
CA ARG A 389 1.71 -21.87 4.27
C ARG A 389 2.05 -22.79 5.43
N ALA A 390 1.77 -22.38 6.66
CA ALA A 390 1.92 -23.26 7.81
C ALA A 390 0.98 -24.46 7.69
N ASN A 391 -0.25 -24.23 7.23
CA ASN A 391 -1.20 -25.28 6.92
C ASN A 391 -0.73 -26.17 5.77
N ASP A 392 -0.22 -25.60 4.67
CA ASP A 392 0.31 -26.39 3.55
C ASP A 392 1.53 -27.22 3.95
N PHE A 393 2.42 -26.68 4.79
CA PHE A 393 3.55 -27.42 5.37
C PHE A 393 3.10 -28.55 6.31
N TRP A 394 2.11 -28.26 7.17
CA TRP A 394 1.52 -29.25 8.07
C TRP A 394 0.88 -30.40 7.30
N ASN A 395 0.07 -30.09 6.28
CA ASN A 395 -0.55 -31.10 5.42
C ASN A 395 0.52 -31.99 4.77
N LEU A 396 1.53 -31.36 4.14
CA LEU A 396 2.63 -32.06 3.48
C LEU A 396 3.38 -33.02 4.41
N THR A 397 3.55 -32.64 5.69
CA THR A 397 4.34 -33.39 6.67
C THR A 397 3.46 -34.26 7.57
N ALA A 398 2.96 -33.70 8.67
CA ALA A 398 2.19 -34.41 9.69
C ALA A 398 0.84 -34.92 9.16
N GLY A 399 0.19 -34.18 8.25
CA GLY A 399 -1.05 -34.60 7.60
C GLY A 399 -0.91 -35.91 6.85
N ASN A 400 0.08 -36.03 5.96
CA ASN A 400 0.36 -37.29 5.25
C ASN A 400 0.77 -38.42 6.18
N VAL A 401 1.53 -38.16 7.25
CA VAL A 401 1.92 -39.18 8.24
C VAL A 401 0.71 -39.71 8.98
N ILE A 402 -0.22 -38.84 9.39
CA ILE A 402 -1.47 -39.22 10.04
C ILE A 402 -2.37 -40.00 9.07
N GLN A 403 -2.53 -39.52 7.82
CA GLN A 403 -3.31 -40.22 6.78
C GLN A 403 -2.73 -41.62 6.51
N LEU A 404 -1.40 -41.74 6.44
CA LEU A 404 -0.72 -43.02 6.27
C LEU A 404 -0.94 -43.94 7.47
N ALA A 405 -0.88 -43.41 8.68
CA ALA A 405 -1.10 -44.16 9.92
C ALA A 405 -2.57 -44.55 10.15
N SER A 406 -3.53 -43.76 9.63
CA SER A 406 -4.97 -44.05 9.70
C SER A 406 -5.47 -44.96 8.56
N GLY A 407 -4.59 -45.33 7.62
CA GLY A 407 -4.95 -46.16 6.46
C GLY A 407 -5.68 -45.40 5.35
N GLU A 408 -5.71 -44.07 5.41
CA GLU A 408 -6.25 -43.21 4.34
C GLU A 408 -5.24 -43.07 3.19
N LYS A 409 -5.75 -42.78 1.97
CA LYS A 409 -4.88 -42.49 0.83
C LYS A 409 -4.14 -41.16 1.05
N THR A 410 -2.82 -41.22 1.02
CA THR A 410 -1.96 -40.03 1.14
C THR A 410 -2.04 -39.17 -0.13
N ASN A 411 -2.00 -37.85 0.05
CA ASN A 411 -2.01 -36.88 -1.05
C ASN A 411 -0.65 -36.19 -1.23
N PHE A 412 0.43 -36.85 -0.77
CA PHE A 412 1.77 -36.27 -0.66
C PHE A 412 2.25 -35.56 -1.93
N GLY A 413 2.10 -36.18 -3.10
CA GLY A 413 2.55 -35.57 -4.35
C GLY A 413 1.77 -34.31 -4.73
N ARG A 414 0.43 -34.32 -4.55
CA ARG A 414 -0.41 -33.14 -4.75
C ARG A 414 -0.05 -32.01 -3.78
N GLU A 415 0.16 -32.36 -2.52
CA GLU A 415 0.53 -31.40 -1.48
C GLU A 415 1.93 -30.84 -1.67
N LEU A 416 2.87 -31.65 -2.15
CA LEU A 416 4.23 -31.22 -2.51
C LEU A 416 4.19 -30.22 -3.67
N VAL A 417 3.41 -30.49 -4.70
CA VAL A 417 3.26 -29.58 -5.85
C VAL A 417 2.54 -28.28 -5.43
N LYS A 418 1.51 -28.37 -4.59
CA LYS A 418 0.83 -27.21 -4.02
C LYS A 418 1.79 -26.36 -3.19
N PHE A 419 2.60 -27.00 -2.34
CA PHE A 419 3.62 -26.35 -1.54
C PHE A 419 4.69 -25.67 -2.42
N ALA A 420 5.21 -26.36 -3.44
CA ALA A 420 6.16 -25.77 -4.39
C ALA A 420 5.57 -24.56 -5.11
N ARG A 421 4.35 -24.69 -5.66
CA ARG A 421 3.62 -23.61 -6.35
C ARG A 421 3.47 -22.36 -5.48
N GLY A 422 3.22 -22.54 -4.17
CA GLY A 422 3.07 -21.44 -3.22
C GLY A 422 4.38 -20.82 -2.73
N ASN A 423 5.52 -21.50 -2.88
CA ASN A 423 6.78 -21.10 -2.22
C ASN A 423 7.94 -20.75 -3.17
N ILE A 424 7.85 -21.04 -4.47
CA ILE A 424 8.90 -20.68 -5.45
C ILE A 424 8.98 -19.14 -5.58
N PRO A 425 10.10 -18.50 -5.19
CA PRO A 425 10.29 -17.07 -5.39
C PRO A 425 10.22 -16.70 -6.87
N GLY A 426 9.46 -15.65 -7.21
CA GLY A 426 9.33 -15.19 -8.60
C GLY A 426 8.48 -16.08 -9.51
N GLY A 427 8.03 -17.26 -9.05
CA GLY A 427 7.15 -18.15 -9.83
C GLY A 427 5.80 -17.52 -10.19
N ASN A 428 5.46 -16.40 -9.55
CA ASN A 428 4.25 -15.64 -9.81
C ASN A 428 4.48 -14.30 -10.51
N ILE A 429 5.67 -14.03 -11.06
CA ILE A 429 5.93 -12.85 -11.90
C ILE A 429 4.96 -12.88 -13.08
N TRP A 430 4.13 -11.85 -13.19
CA TRP A 430 2.89 -11.90 -13.97
C TRP A 430 3.05 -12.25 -15.46
N TYR A 431 4.14 -11.86 -16.10
CA TYR A 431 4.41 -12.16 -17.52
C TYR A 431 5.06 -13.54 -17.75
N LEU A 432 5.60 -14.19 -16.71
CA LEU A 432 6.20 -15.53 -16.78
C LEU A 432 5.33 -16.61 -16.12
N ARG A 433 4.49 -16.21 -15.17
CA ARG A 433 3.75 -17.08 -14.27
C ARG A 433 3.00 -18.15 -15.02
N LEU A 434 2.18 -17.77 -16.01
CA LEU A 434 1.30 -18.70 -16.68
C LEU A 434 2.07 -19.76 -17.46
N ALA A 435 3.11 -19.35 -18.19
CA ALA A 435 3.96 -20.28 -18.92
C ALA A 435 4.67 -21.25 -17.97
N PHE A 436 5.21 -20.75 -16.86
CA PHE A 436 5.85 -21.58 -15.83
C PHE A 436 4.86 -22.55 -15.17
N GLU A 437 3.65 -22.07 -14.84
CA GLU A 437 2.59 -22.89 -14.25
C GLU A 437 2.22 -24.06 -15.18
N ARG A 438 2.03 -23.78 -16.47
CA ARG A 438 1.54 -24.77 -17.45
C ARG A 438 2.62 -25.75 -17.92
N THR A 439 3.84 -25.27 -18.13
CA THR A 439 4.92 -26.08 -18.70
C THR A 439 5.76 -26.81 -17.65
N VAL A 440 5.81 -26.31 -16.41
CA VAL A 440 6.64 -26.90 -15.34
C VAL A 440 5.78 -27.46 -14.22
N LEU A 441 4.93 -26.63 -13.60
CA LEU A 441 4.20 -27.04 -12.39
C LEU A 441 3.09 -28.04 -12.68
N ASP A 442 2.35 -27.86 -13.77
CA ASP A 442 1.30 -28.81 -14.16
C ASP A 442 1.92 -30.15 -14.61
N GLN A 443 3.11 -30.14 -15.24
CA GLN A 443 3.87 -31.36 -15.56
C GLN A 443 4.38 -32.07 -14.31
N LEU A 444 4.87 -31.31 -13.32
CA LEU A 444 5.23 -31.88 -12.03
C LEU A 444 4.01 -32.48 -11.32
N GLN A 445 2.83 -31.86 -11.44
CA GLN A 445 1.60 -32.43 -10.91
C GLN A 445 1.22 -33.72 -11.60
N TYR A 446 1.39 -33.82 -12.92
CA TYR A 446 1.19 -35.09 -13.64
C TYR A 446 2.09 -36.22 -13.15
N LEU A 447 3.35 -35.91 -12.81
CA LEU A 447 4.30 -36.89 -12.30
C LEU A 447 4.05 -37.26 -10.83
N ALA A 448 3.55 -36.32 -10.03
CA ALA A 448 3.44 -36.48 -8.57
C ALA A 448 2.02 -36.87 -8.09
N ASP A 449 0.96 -36.50 -8.81
CA ASP A 449 -0.44 -36.71 -8.43
C ASP A 449 -1.17 -37.59 -9.46
N PRO A 450 -1.55 -38.82 -9.11
CA PRO A 450 -2.25 -39.72 -10.02
C PRO A 450 -3.64 -39.19 -10.44
N GLU A 451 -4.22 -38.24 -9.69
CA GLU A 451 -5.50 -37.61 -10.05
C GLU A 451 -5.34 -36.22 -10.68
N ALA A 452 -4.14 -35.84 -11.13
CA ALA A 452 -3.87 -34.51 -11.71
C ALA A 452 -4.89 -34.12 -12.79
N ASN A 453 -5.21 -35.04 -13.72
CA ASN A 453 -6.23 -34.81 -14.75
C ASN A 453 -7.61 -34.49 -14.18
N ALA A 454 -8.03 -35.22 -13.14
CA ALA A 454 -9.32 -34.98 -12.49
C ALA A 454 -9.30 -33.64 -11.74
N ALA A 455 -8.19 -33.30 -11.08
CA ALA A 455 -8.00 -32.02 -10.40
C ALA A 455 -8.11 -30.83 -11.36
N PHE A 456 -7.43 -30.88 -12.51
CA PHE A 456 -7.51 -29.84 -13.53
C PHE A 456 -8.92 -29.70 -14.11
N LYS A 457 -9.61 -30.80 -14.41
CA LYS A 457 -11.01 -30.76 -14.86
C LYS A 457 -11.94 -30.17 -13.82
N ARG A 458 -11.79 -30.54 -12.54
CA ARG A 458 -12.56 -29.95 -11.42
C ARG A 458 -12.32 -28.45 -11.32
N GLN A 459 -11.07 -28.01 -11.47
CA GLN A 459 -10.73 -26.59 -11.49
C GLN A 459 -11.44 -25.87 -12.65
N GLN A 460 -11.36 -26.40 -13.86
CA GLN A 460 -12.02 -25.82 -15.03
C GLN A 460 -13.55 -25.72 -14.84
N GLN A 461 -14.18 -26.80 -14.35
CA GLN A 461 -15.61 -26.84 -14.08
C GLN A 461 -16.04 -25.86 -12.98
N PHE A 462 -15.24 -25.72 -11.92
CA PHE A 462 -15.50 -24.77 -10.85
C PHE A 462 -15.55 -23.33 -11.38
N TRP A 463 -14.54 -22.90 -12.15
CA TRP A 463 -14.51 -21.54 -12.69
C TRP A 463 -15.63 -21.27 -13.70
N LYS A 464 -15.99 -22.27 -14.50
CA LYS A 464 -17.13 -22.19 -15.42
C LYS A 464 -18.46 -22.09 -14.68
N ARG A 465 -18.64 -22.86 -13.60
CA ARG A 465 -19.90 -22.87 -12.83
C ARG A 465 -20.08 -21.64 -11.94
N GLU A 466 -19.05 -21.27 -11.18
CA GLU A 466 -19.14 -20.22 -10.16
C GLU A 466 -19.00 -18.80 -10.73
N TYR A 467 -18.24 -18.65 -11.82
CA TYR A 467 -17.91 -17.33 -12.36
C TYR A 467 -18.23 -17.19 -13.85
N GLY A 468 -18.79 -18.22 -14.50
CA GLY A 468 -19.03 -18.21 -15.94
C GLY A 468 -17.77 -18.09 -16.78
N GLN A 469 -16.60 -18.42 -16.22
CA GLN A 469 -15.30 -18.17 -16.87
C GLN A 469 -14.68 -19.45 -17.42
N GLU A 470 -14.21 -19.36 -18.66
CA GLU A 470 -13.37 -20.40 -19.26
C GLU A 470 -11.89 -20.01 -19.23
N PHE A 471 -11.03 -20.90 -19.71
CA PHE A 471 -9.59 -20.72 -19.77
C PHE A 471 -9.14 -20.65 -21.22
N TRP A 472 -8.46 -19.57 -21.59
CA TRP A 472 -7.75 -19.46 -22.87
C TRP A 472 -6.44 -20.29 -22.85
N TRP A 473 -5.87 -20.52 -21.66
CA TRP A 473 -4.82 -21.51 -21.47
C TRP A 473 -5.14 -22.40 -20.26
N LYS A 474 -5.70 -23.57 -20.56
CA LYS A 474 -6.26 -24.50 -19.57
C LYS A 474 -5.17 -25.16 -18.71
N PRO A 475 -5.45 -25.39 -17.42
CA PRO A 475 -4.57 -26.21 -16.57
C PRO A 475 -4.37 -27.61 -17.15
N GLY A 476 -3.12 -28.05 -17.18
CA GLY A 476 -2.71 -29.33 -17.76
C GLY A 476 -2.29 -29.27 -19.25
N ASP A 477 -2.64 -28.22 -19.98
CA ASP A 477 -2.31 -28.11 -21.39
C ASP A 477 -0.93 -27.42 -21.58
N LEU A 478 -0.05 -28.01 -22.39
CA LEU A 478 1.28 -27.47 -22.67
C LEU A 478 1.26 -26.22 -23.56
N THR A 479 0.21 -26.05 -24.35
CA THR A 479 0.04 -24.92 -25.28
C THR A 479 -1.29 -24.22 -25.03
N PRO A 480 -1.40 -22.91 -25.31
CA PRO A 480 -2.68 -22.21 -25.37
C PRO A 480 -3.63 -22.88 -26.38
N GLY A 481 -4.92 -22.82 -26.08
CA GLY A 481 -5.99 -23.44 -26.88
C GLY A 481 -6.66 -22.49 -27.87
#